data_AF-A0A6N7CTF5-F1
#
_entry.id   AF-A0A6N7CTF5-F1
#
_cell.length_a   1.000
_cell.length_b   1.000
_cell.length_c   1.000
_cell.angle_alpha   90.00
_cell.angle_beta   90.00
_cell.angle_gamma   90.00
#
_symmetry.space_group_name_H-M   'P 1'
#
loop_
_entity.id
_entity.type
_entity.pdbx_description
1 polymer ?
#
loop_
_entity_poly.entity_id
_entity_poly.type
_entity_poly.pdbx_seq_one_letter_code
_entity_poly.pdbx_strand_id
1 'polypeptide(L)'
;MPDRNDTATARRDYRALINGREVQVIGHLHATPHHPDSEVTITPFDDLAEPGSGAHLFALVSVRWATDVSTVDLDTGVSHRKYFDGLFGMPNGTSWYLTPAV
;
A
#
# COMPACT_ATOMS: atom_id res chain seq x y z
N MET A 1 -10.61 16.91 44.03
CA MET A 1 -10.99 16.94 42.60
C MET A 1 -9.70 16.78 41.82
N PRO A 2 -9.36 15.61 41.24
CA PRO A 2 -8.22 15.55 40.35
C PRO A 2 -8.67 16.01 38.95
N ASP A 3 -7.88 16.92 38.39
CA ASP A 3 -7.98 17.41 37.02
C ASP A 3 -8.00 16.26 36.02
N ARG A 4 -8.97 16.31 35.12
CA ARG A 4 -9.10 15.38 34.00
C ARG A 4 -8.07 15.80 32.94
N ASN A 5 -6.91 15.15 32.94
CA ASN A 5 -5.99 15.18 31.82
C ASN A 5 -6.68 14.53 30.60
N ASP A 6 -7.49 15.30 29.88
CA ASP A 6 -7.92 14.94 28.52
C ASP A 6 -6.75 15.20 27.55
N THR A 7 -5.68 14.43 27.66
CA THR A 7 -4.74 14.27 26.56
C THR A 7 -5.36 13.28 25.57
N ALA A 8 -6.43 13.69 24.89
CA ALA A 8 -6.91 12.95 23.74
C ALA A 8 -5.82 13.07 22.66
N THR A 9 -5.09 11.99 22.41
CA THR A 9 -4.16 11.90 21.29
C THR A 9 -4.90 12.33 20.02
N ALA A 10 -4.40 13.36 19.33
CA ALA A 10 -5.00 13.84 18.10
C ALA A 10 -4.98 12.70 17.07
N ARG A 11 -6.16 12.17 16.76
CA ARG A 11 -6.30 11.13 15.73
C ARG A 11 -5.93 11.70 14.37
N ARG A 12 -5.26 10.88 13.57
CA ARG A 12 -4.83 11.25 12.23
C ARG A 12 -5.99 11.04 11.27
N ASP A 13 -6.25 12.05 10.45
CA ASP A 13 -7.30 12.01 9.44
C ASP A 13 -6.70 12.31 8.07
N TYR A 14 -6.65 11.28 7.21
CA TYR A 14 -6.08 11.37 5.88
C TYR A 14 -7.21 11.46 4.86
N ARG A 15 -7.64 12.68 4.56
CA ARG A 15 -8.72 12.93 3.59
C ARG A 15 -8.20 13.48 2.28
N ALA A 16 -8.87 13.09 1.21
CA ALA A 16 -8.64 13.63 -0.12
C ALA A 16 -9.96 13.89 -0.83
N LEU A 17 -9.92 14.77 -1.83
CA LEU A 17 -11.02 15.00 -2.75
C LEU A 17 -10.67 14.34 -4.09
N ILE A 18 -11.37 13.27 -4.44
CA ILE A 18 -11.16 12.54 -5.70
C ILE A 18 -12.42 12.66 -6.55
N ASN A 19 -12.30 13.25 -7.74
CA ASN A 19 -13.42 13.49 -8.64
C ASN A 19 -14.61 14.18 -7.95
N GLY A 20 -14.34 15.13 -7.05
CA GLY A 20 -15.36 15.87 -6.29
C GLY A 20 -16.00 15.11 -5.13
N ARG A 21 -15.48 13.92 -4.77
CA ARG A 21 -15.96 13.14 -3.61
C ARG A 21 -14.90 13.12 -2.52
N GLU A 22 -15.33 13.37 -1.29
CA GLU A 22 -14.48 13.21 -0.12
C GLU A 22 -14.23 11.73 0.12
N VAL A 23 -12.97 11.36 0.25
CA VAL A 23 -12.52 10.00 0.54
C VAL A 23 -11.62 10.01 1.75
N GLN A 24 -11.61 8.91 2.48
CA GLN A 24 -10.69 8.71 3.60
C GLN A 24 -9.70 7.59 3.25
N VAL A 25 -8.40 7.86 3.44
CA VAL A 25 -7.34 6.88 3.25
C VAL A 25 -7.07 6.22 4.60
N ILE A 26 -7.41 4.94 4.72
CA ILE A 26 -7.47 4.25 6.02
C ILE A 26 -6.23 3.41 6.32
N GLY A 27 -5.37 3.21 5.33
CA GLY A 27 -4.20 2.36 5.47
C GLY A 27 -3.32 2.36 4.23
N HIS A 28 -2.33 1.49 4.27
CA HIS A 28 -1.38 1.34 3.20
C HIS A 28 -1.06 -0.12 2.89
N LEU A 29 -0.51 -0.31 1.70
CA LEU A 29 -0.01 -1.58 1.23
C LEU A 29 1.29 -1.35 0.44
N HIS A 30 2.28 -2.20 0.70
CA HIS A 30 3.50 -2.23 -0.08
C HIS A 30 3.58 -3.56 -0.83
N ALA A 31 3.80 -3.48 -2.15
CA ALA A 31 3.91 -4.64 -3.02
C ALA A 31 5.19 -4.59 -3.85
N THR A 32 5.73 -5.78 -4.14
CA THR A 32 6.89 -5.98 -4.99
C THR A 32 6.84 -7.40 -5.55
N PRO A 33 7.24 -7.65 -6.80
CA PRO A 33 7.65 -6.67 -7.82
C PRO A 33 6.49 -6.12 -8.67
N HIS A 34 5.26 -6.60 -8.41
CA HIS A 34 4.07 -6.34 -9.21
C HIS A 34 2.93 -5.86 -8.33
N HIS A 35 1.81 -5.53 -8.98
CA HIS A 35 0.58 -5.22 -8.26
C HIS A 35 0.21 -6.36 -7.28
N PRO A 36 -0.30 -6.00 -6.10
CA PRO A 36 -0.83 -6.98 -5.17
C PRO A 36 -2.08 -7.64 -5.76
N ASP A 37 -2.31 -8.90 -5.37
CA ASP A 37 -3.54 -9.61 -5.70
C ASP A 37 -4.76 -8.96 -5.04
N SER A 38 -5.95 -9.26 -5.57
CA SER A 38 -7.21 -8.65 -5.13
C SER A 38 -7.63 -9.03 -3.70
N GLU A 39 -7.08 -10.09 -3.12
CA GLU A 39 -7.47 -10.63 -1.80
C GLU A 39 -6.53 -10.23 -0.66
N VAL A 40 -5.73 -9.18 -0.86
CA VAL A 40 -4.73 -8.77 0.13
C VAL A 40 -5.37 -7.94 1.26
N THR A 41 -4.94 -8.21 2.49
CA THR A 41 -5.32 -7.39 3.65
C THR A 41 -4.49 -6.12 3.70
N ILE A 42 -5.15 -4.97 3.86
CA ILE A 42 -4.49 -3.67 4.04
C ILE A 42 -4.00 -3.53 5.48
N THR A 43 -2.86 -2.85 5.68
CA THR A 43 -2.42 -2.45 7.01
C THR A 43 -3.05 -1.09 7.35
N PRO A 44 -3.91 -0.99 8.37
CA PRO A 44 -4.48 0.29 8.78
C PRO A 44 -3.40 1.25 9.28
N PHE A 45 -3.60 2.56 9.14
CA PHE A 45 -2.75 3.52 9.82
C PHE A 45 -3.06 3.56 11.32
N ASP A 46 -2.02 3.77 12.12
CA ASP A 46 -2.18 3.97 13.57
C ASP A 46 -2.94 5.27 13.88
N ASP A 47 -3.70 5.25 14.97
CA ASP A 47 -4.47 6.38 15.50
C ASP A 47 -5.41 7.04 14.49
N LEU A 48 -5.99 6.25 13.57
CA LEU A 48 -6.91 6.75 12.55
C LEU A 48 -8.19 7.33 13.16
N ALA A 49 -8.64 8.47 12.64
CA ALA A 49 -9.97 8.98 12.90
C ALA A 49 -11.04 8.00 12.39
N GLU A 50 -12.10 7.79 13.18
CA GLU A 50 -13.22 6.94 12.80
C GLU A 50 -13.80 7.39 11.45
N PRO A 51 -14.10 6.46 10.53
CA PRO A 51 -14.74 6.81 9.29
C PRO A 51 -16.10 7.45 9.51
N GLY A 52 -16.38 8.51 8.74
CA GLY A 52 -17.72 9.08 8.67
C GLY A 52 -18.72 8.05 8.13
N SER A 53 -19.96 8.12 8.59
CA SER A 53 -21.04 7.28 8.02
C SER A 53 -21.16 7.52 6.52
N GLY A 54 -21.05 6.45 5.72
CA GLY A 54 -21.07 6.51 4.26
C GLY A 54 -19.77 7.00 3.61
N ALA A 55 -18.66 7.10 4.35
CA ALA A 55 -17.37 7.49 3.81
C ALA A 55 -16.88 6.48 2.77
N HIS A 56 -16.33 7.00 1.67
CA HIS A 56 -15.62 6.18 0.69
C HIS A 56 -14.20 5.92 1.18
N LEU A 57 -13.90 4.66 1.49
CA LEU A 57 -12.63 4.25 2.06
C LEU A 57 -11.67 3.79 0.97
N PHE A 58 -10.42 4.21 1.09
CA PHE A 58 -9.35 3.85 0.18
C PHE A 58 -8.10 3.42 0.95
N ALA A 59 -7.27 2.61 0.30
CA ALA A 59 -5.93 2.30 0.76
C ALA A 59 -4.88 2.87 -0.20
N LEU A 60 -3.77 3.34 0.36
CA LEU A 60 -2.61 3.79 -0.41
C LEU A 60 -1.71 2.61 -0.76
N VAL A 61 -1.59 2.31 -2.05
CA VAL A 61 -0.74 1.23 -2.53
C VAL A 61 0.53 1.81 -3.10
N SER A 62 1.67 1.26 -2.67
CA SER A 62 2.98 1.46 -3.27
C SER A 62 3.46 0.18 -3.92
N VAL A 63 3.82 0.23 -5.19
CA VAL A 63 4.39 -0.90 -5.91
C VAL A 63 5.82 -0.57 -6.29
N ARG A 64 6.78 -1.30 -5.72
CA ARG A 64 8.16 -1.24 -6.18
C ARG A 64 8.32 -2.21 -7.34
N TRP A 65 8.65 -1.67 -8.50
CA TRP A 65 8.84 -2.46 -9.71
C TRP A 65 10.25 -3.05 -9.75
N ALA A 66 10.30 -4.35 -9.98
CA ALA A 66 11.53 -5.08 -10.26
C ALA A 66 11.28 -6.13 -11.34
N THR A 67 12.33 -6.55 -12.03
CA THR A 67 12.27 -7.60 -13.04
C THR A 67 12.53 -8.96 -12.39
N ASP A 68 11.59 -9.89 -12.58
CA ASP A 68 11.79 -11.31 -12.25
C ASP A 68 12.69 -11.96 -13.30
N VAL A 69 13.87 -12.41 -12.89
CA VAL A 69 14.79 -13.17 -13.72
C VAL A 69 14.88 -14.59 -13.15
N SER A 70 14.36 -15.55 -13.90
CA SER A 70 14.55 -16.98 -13.64
C SER A 70 15.73 -17.50 -14.45
N THR A 71 16.73 -18.06 -13.78
CA THR A 71 17.85 -18.76 -14.40
C THR A 71 17.71 -20.25 -14.11
N VAL A 72 17.75 -21.08 -15.15
CA VAL A 72 17.79 -22.54 -14.99
C VAL A 72 19.25 -22.97 -15.08
N ASP A 73 19.71 -23.65 -14.04
CA ASP A 73 20.99 -24.34 -14.05
C ASP A 73 20.89 -25.54 -15.02
N LEU A 74 21.74 -25.57 -16.03
CA LEU A 74 21.66 -26.56 -17.11
C LEU A 74 22.16 -27.95 -16.69
N ASP A 75 22.98 -28.03 -15.64
CA ASP A 75 23.57 -29.28 -15.17
C ASP A 75 22.67 -29.99 -14.15
N THR A 76 21.95 -29.21 -13.34
CA THR A 76 21.09 -29.71 -12.25
C THR A 76 19.60 -29.58 -12.56
N GLY A 77 19.23 -28.78 -13.56
CA GLY A 77 17.84 -28.44 -13.89
C GLY A 77 17.14 -27.54 -12.86
N VAL A 78 17.86 -27.09 -11.82
CA VAL A 78 17.29 -26.26 -10.75
C VAL A 78 17.07 -24.83 -11.27
N SER A 79 15.88 -24.29 -11.00
CA SER A 79 15.54 -22.90 -11.32
C SER A 79 15.82 -21.99 -10.14
N HIS A 80 16.55 -20.91 -10.38
CA HIS A 80 16.81 -19.84 -9.42
C HIS A 80 16.11 -18.56 -9.87
N ARG A 81 15.38 -17.93 -8.95
CA ARG A 81 14.69 -16.66 -9.18
C ARG A 81 15.41 -15.52 -8.48
N LYS A 82 15.65 -14.43 -9.19
CA LYS A 82 16.19 -13.17 -8.64
C LYS A 82 15.40 -11.97 -9.17
N TYR A 83 15.21 -10.99 -8.30
CA TYR A 83 14.59 -9.72 -8.65
C TYR A 83 15.67 -8.66 -8.86
N PHE A 84 15.64 -7.97 -9.99
CA PHE A 84 16.58 -6.91 -10.33
C PHE A 84 15.86 -5.58 -10.52
N ASP A 85 16.37 -4.53 -9.88
CA ASP A 85 15.93 -3.17 -10.13
C ASP A 85 16.72 -2.57 -11.29
N GLY A 86 16.04 -1.84 -12.18
CA GLY A 86 16.71 -0.97 -13.15
C GLY A 86 17.42 -1.68 -14.31
N LEU A 87 17.00 -2.89 -14.69
CA LEU A 87 17.43 -3.49 -15.95
C LEU A 87 16.99 -2.62 -17.14
N PHE A 88 17.87 -2.47 -18.13
CA PHE A 88 17.64 -1.60 -19.30
C PHE A 88 16.36 -2.03 -20.05
N GLY A 89 15.42 -1.08 -20.22
CA GLY A 89 14.14 -1.32 -20.90
C GLY A 89 13.02 -1.89 -20.01
N MET A 90 13.27 -2.13 -18.71
CA MET A 90 12.25 -2.62 -17.77
C MET A 90 11.70 -1.48 -16.90
N PRO A 91 10.41 -1.56 -16.48
CA PRO A 91 9.85 -0.63 -15.50
C PRO A 91 10.69 -0.62 -14.22
N ASN A 92 11.05 0.57 -13.75
CA ASN A 92 11.79 0.76 -12.51
C ASN A 92 11.12 1.84 -11.65
N GLY A 93 11.46 1.85 -10.36
CA GLY A 93 10.94 2.82 -9.40
C GLY A 93 9.67 2.36 -8.68
N THR A 94 8.96 3.33 -8.09
CA THR A 94 7.76 3.07 -7.29
C THR A 94 6.56 3.78 -7.90
N SER A 95 5.51 3.03 -8.21
CA SER A 95 4.21 3.62 -8.52
C SER A 95 3.35 3.68 -7.27
N TRP A 96 2.49 4.70 -7.23
CA TRP A 96 1.56 4.93 -6.13
C TRP A 96 0.16 5.08 -6.69
N TYR A 97 -0.82 4.42 -6.07
CA TYR A 97 -2.22 4.59 -6.43
C TYR A 97 -3.12 4.34 -5.22
N LEU A 98 -4.37 4.80 -5.32
CA LEU A 98 -5.41 4.54 -4.33
C LEU A 98 -6.31 3.41 -4.85
N THR A 99 -6.58 2.44 -4.01
CA THR A 99 -7.56 1.37 -4.28
C THR A 99 -8.73 1.47 -3.30
N PRO A 100 -9.98 1.21 -3.72
CA PRO A 100 -11.10 1.12 -2.80
C PRO A 100 -10.82 0.06 -1.72
N ALA A 101 -11.13 0.40 -0.47
CA ALA A 101 -11.13 -0.52 0.67
C ALA A 101 -12.58 -0.84 1.00
N VAL A 102 -13.11 -1.92 0.43
CA VAL A 102 -14.51 -2.37 0.57
C VAL A 102 -14.62 -3.55 1.50
#